data_AF-A0A6C0KM50-F1
#
_entry.id   AF-A0A6C0KM50-F1
#
_cell.length_a   1.000
_cell.length_b   1.000
_cell.length_c   1.000
_cell.angle_alpha   90.00
_cell.angle_beta   90.00
_cell.angle_gamma   90.00
#
_symmetry.space_group_name_H-M   'P 1'
#
loop_
_entity.id
_entity.type
_entity.pdbx_description
1 polymer ?
#
loop_
_entity_poly.entity_id
_entity_poly.type
_entity_poly.pdbx_seq_one_letter_code
_entity_poly.pdbx_strand_id
1 'polypeptide(L)'
;MSNCSDLKNNYDTLLKQKDLLQNQINAQDKINSLLETTAASISCGPDCQKIKQSDDLKQTYLDAETNIQIAPIKLEESKKNYYVFTRGENYYNNMLEEELKNKADILALKISESFNEELSSSLTMNQFYDTALINSSYTKELLDSYIKKNSELKLKLRDKRGDILTNDRKTYYETSALERLQLWYKFWWYLYYISVIVFLLAIFISPSKLSFLIKFIVLVLLVFYPYYVDYLVTGISDFFKKINNNLPKSVYNNL
;
A
#
# COMPACT_ATOMS: atom_id res chain seq x y z
N MET A 1 57.12 -106.81 41.00
CA MET A 1 55.77 -106.45 40.52
C MET A 1 55.14 -105.50 41.53
N SER A 2 55.43 -104.22 41.40
CA SER A 2 54.90 -103.06 42.14
C SER A 2 55.39 -101.86 41.31
N ASN A 3 54.65 -100.82 40.95
CA ASN A 3 53.26 -100.48 41.19
C ASN A 3 52.91 -99.48 40.06
N CYS A 4 52.47 -99.99 38.89
CA CYS A 4 52.19 -99.13 37.71
C CYS A 4 50.84 -98.40 37.85
N SER A 5 49.98 -98.87 38.76
CA SER A 5 48.75 -98.21 39.19
C SER A 5 49.00 -96.92 39.99
N ASP A 6 50.14 -96.81 40.69
CA ASP A 6 50.47 -95.61 41.46
C ASP A 6 50.87 -94.44 40.56
N LEU A 7 51.55 -94.70 39.44
CA LEU A 7 51.98 -93.65 38.50
C LEU A 7 50.79 -93.01 37.76
N LYS A 8 49.76 -93.80 37.40
CA LYS A 8 48.57 -93.28 36.73
C LYS A 8 47.69 -92.45 37.66
N ASN A 9 47.51 -92.91 38.90
CA ASN A 9 46.85 -92.11 39.93
C ASN A 9 47.60 -90.79 40.18
N ASN A 10 48.94 -90.80 40.23
CA ASN A 10 49.71 -89.58 40.45
C ASN A 10 49.55 -88.56 39.31
N TYR A 11 49.51 -89.01 38.05
CA TYR A 11 49.30 -88.13 36.89
C TYR A 11 47.91 -87.48 36.87
N ASP A 12 46.86 -88.26 37.11
CA ASP A 12 45.48 -87.73 37.19
C ASP A 12 45.31 -86.76 38.36
N THR A 13 45.99 -87.01 39.48
CA THR A 13 46.01 -86.10 40.63
C THR A 13 46.69 -84.77 40.28
N LEU A 14 47.78 -84.81 39.52
CA LEU A 14 48.56 -83.63 39.08
C LEU A 14 47.80 -82.78 38.05
N LEU A 15 47.03 -83.42 37.17
CA LEU A 15 46.17 -82.74 36.18
C LEU A 15 44.99 -82.04 36.86
N LYS A 16 44.36 -82.71 37.84
CA LYS A 16 43.30 -82.14 38.68
C LYS A 16 43.82 -80.97 39.54
N GLN A 17 45.07 -81.05 40.00
CA GLN A 17 45.74 -79.99 40.75
C GLN A 17 46.07 -78.78 39.86
N LYS A 18 46.46 -78.98 38.59
CA LYS A 18 46.62 -77.90 37.60
C LYS A 18 45.31 -77.21 37.25
N ASP A 19 44.24 -77.97 37.09
CA ASP A 19 42.92 -77.41 36.77
C ASP A 19 42.35 -76.60 37.94
N LEU A 20 42.56 -77.07 39.18
CA LEU A 20 42.28 -76.29 40.40
C LEU A 20 43.11 -75.01 40.47
N LEU A 21 44.39 -75.06 40.11
CA LEU A 21 45.27 -73.88 40.08
C LEU A 21 44.82 -72.88 39.01
N GLN A 22 44.45 -73.35 37.82
CA GLN A 22 43.94 -72.51 36.74
C GLN A 22 42.61 -71.84 37.12
N ASN A 23 41.73 -72.57 37.80
CA ASN A 23 40.49 -72.02 38.33
C ASN A 23 40.73 -71.00 39.44
N GLN A 24 41.75 -71.19 40.28
CA GLN A 24 42.17 -70.19 41.26
C GLN A 24 42.76 -68.94 40.60
N ILE A 25 43.57 -69.08 39.55
CA ILE A 25 44.10 -67.95 38.76
C ILE A 25 42.96 -67.16 38.11
N ASN A 26 42.02 -67.85 37.44
CA ASN A 26 40.86 -67.22 36.82
C ASN A 26 39.94 -66.54 37.86
N ALA A 27 39.83 -67.10 39.06
CA ALA A 27 39.09 -66.48 40.15
C ALA A 27 39.84 -65.25 40.71
N GLN A 28 41.17 -65.31 40.80
CA GLN A 28 42.02 -64.19 41.22
C GLN A 28 41.92 -63.02 40.23
N ASP A 29 41.93 -63.29 38.91
CA ASP A 29 41.80 -62.27 37.87
C ASP A 29 40.41 -61.61 37.88
N LYS A 30 39.36 -62.40 38.17
CA LYS A 30 38.02 -61.86 38.40
C LYS A 30 37.96 -61.01 39.68
N ILE A 31 38.64 -61.41 40.75
CA ILE A 31 38.71 -60.62 41.98
C ILE A 31 39.50 -59.33 41.74
N ASN A 32 40.61 -59.39 41.00
CA ASN A 32 41.42 -58.22 40.67
C ASN A 32 40.65 -57.22 39.79
N SER A 33 39.94 -57.69 38.75
CA SER A 33 39.10 -56.82 37.92
C SER A 33 37.90 -56.24 38.68
N LEU A 34 37.31 -57.00 39.61
CA LEU A 34 36.27 -56.48 40.51
C LEU A 34 36.84 -55.45 41.50
N LEU A 35 38.02 -55.69 42.06
CA LEU A 35 38.70 -54.75 42.95
C LEU A 35 39.09 -53.47 42.22
N GLU A 36 39.58 -53.54 40.98
CA GLU A 36 39.87 -52.36 40.15
C GLU A 36 38.60 -51.57 39.83
N THR A 37 37.53 -52.25 39.42
CA THR A 37 36.23 -51.62 39.13
C THR A 37 35.62 -50.97 40.37
N THR A 38 35.77 -51.62 41.52
CA THR A 38 35.24 -51.14 42.81
C THR A 38 36.10 -50.00 43.36
N ALA A 39 37.43 -50.10 43.28
CA ALA A 39 38.35 -49.04 43.67
C ALA A 39 38.16 -47.79 42.79
N ALA A 40 37.98 -47.96 41.48
CA ALA A 40 37.65 -46.87 40.57
C ALA A 40 36.28 -46.23 40.86
N SER A 41 35.29 -47.03 41.28
CA SER A 41 33.95 -46.54 41.63
C SER A 41 33.89 -45.88 43.01
N ILE A 42 34.72 -46.32 43.97
CA ILE A 42 34.83 -45.74 45.31
C ILE A 42 35.68 -44.46 45.29
N SER A 43 36.70 -44.39 44.44
CA SER A 43 37.55 -43.20 44.28
C SER A 43 36.88 -42.04 43.55
N CYS A 44 35.75 -42.29 42.88
CA CYS A 44 35.06 -41.36 42.00
C CYS A 44 33.61 -41.19 42.48
N GLY A 45 33.31 -40.07 43.15
CA GLY A 45 31.97 -39.74 43.64
C GLY A 45 30.92 -39.57 42.53
N PRO A 46 29.64 -39.32 42.86
CA PRO A 46 28.54 -39.28 41.90
C PRO A 46 28.75 -38.26 40.75
N ASP A 47 29.38 -37.13 41.04
CA ASP A 47 29.70 -36.12 40.02
C ASP A 47 30.78 -36.62 39.04
N CYS A 48 31.79 -37.32 39.55
CA CYS A 48 32.86 -37.90 38.74
C CYS A 48 32.33 -39.04 37.84
N GLN A 49 31.41 -39.86 38.34
CA GLN A 49 30.72 -40.89 37.53
C GLN A 49 29.88 -40.26 36.42
N LYS A 50 29.18 -39.15 36.72
CA LYS A 50 28.40 -38.41 35.73
C LYS A 50 29.29 -37.80 34.63
N ILE A 51 30.44 -37.23 34.99
CA ILE A 51 31.41 -36.71 34.01
C ILE A 51 31.94 -37.84 33.14
N LYS A 52 32.35 -38.96 33.73
CA LYS A 52 32.86 -40.11 32.97
C LYS A 52 31.82 -40.66 31.99
N GLN A 53 30.57 -40.79 32.42
CA GLN A 53 29.47 -41.19 31.52
C GLN A 53 29.22 -40.15 30.42
N SER A 54 29.27 -38.85 30.76
CA SER A 54 29.13 -37.78 29.77
C SER A 54 30.25 -37.80 28.73
N ASP A 55 31.49 -38.04 29.16
CA ASP A 55 32.65 -38.11 28.26
C ASP A 55 32.61 -39.37 27.38
N ASP A 56 32.18 -40.50 27.94
CA ASP A 56 31.98 -41.75 27.19
C ASP A 56 30.90 -41.60 26.10
N LEU A 57 29.77 -40.97 26.45
CA LEU A 57 28.69 -40.65 25.50
C LEU A 57 29.16 -39.65 24.43
N LYS A 58 29.94 -38.63 24.83
CA LYS A 58 30.53 -37.67 23.90
C LYS A 58 31.49 -38.35 22.94
N GLN A 59 32.35 -39.24 23.43
CA GLN A 59 33.28 -39.99 22.61
C GLN A 59 32.53 -40.89 21.63
N THR A 60 31.51 -41.62 22.10
CA THR A 60 30.64 -42.44 21.26
C THR A 60 29.96 -41.61 20.16
N TYR A 61 29.51 -40.39 20.48
CA TYR A 61 28.94 -39.47 19.50
C TYR A 61 29.96 -39.03 18.44
N LEU A 62 31.18 -38.63 18.85
CA LEU A 62 32.25 -38.23 17.94
C LEU A 62 32.72 -39.39 17.06
N ASP A 63 32.77 -40.61 17.61
CA ASP A 63 33.10 -41.82 16.87
C ASP A 63 32.00 -42.14 15.85
N ALA A 64 30.73 -41.95 16.20
CA ALA A 64 29.61 -42.09 15.27
C ALA A 64 29.65 -41.04 14.16
N GLU A 65 29.95 -39.78 14.47
CA GLU A 65 30.13 -38.69 13.49
C GLU A 65 31.30 -39.00 12.54
N THR A 66 32.41 -39.47 13.08
CA THR A 66 33.58 -39.89 12.30
C THR A 66 33.26 -41.09 11.41
N ASN A 67 32.51 -42.07 11.91
CA ASN A 67 32.07 -43.21 11.13
C ASN A 67 31.14 -42.79 9.98
N ILE A 68 30.27 -41.80 10.17
CA ILE A 68 29.43 -41.25 9.09
C ILE A 68 30.30 -40.66 7.96
N GLN A 69 31.40 -39.99 8.31
CA GLN A 69 32.31 -39.41 7.31
C GLN A 69 33.18 -40.45 6.60
N ILE A 70 33.64 -41.49 7.33
CA ILE A 70 34.57 -42.51 6.80
C ILE A 70 33.84 -43.66 6.10
N ALA A 71 32.60 -43.97 6.50
CA ALA A 71 31.83 -45.10 5.95
C ALA A 71 31.72 -45.08 4.42
N PRO A 72 31.46 -43.96 3.73
CA PRO A 72 31.43 -43.91 2.27
C PRO A 72 32.76 -44.26 1.62
N ILE A 73 33.88 -43.81 2.21
CA ILE A 73 35.22 -44.08 1.71
C ILE A 73 35.54 -45.58 1.82
N LYS A 74 35.28 -46.17 3.00
CA LYS A 74 35.44 -47.62 3.22
C LYS A 74 34.54 -48.44 2.29
N LEU A 75 33.34 -47.97 2.00
CA LEU A 75 32.42 -48.61 1.07
C LEU A 75 32.97 -48.62 -0.37
N GLU A 76 33.46 -47.47 -0.86
CA GLU A 76 34.05 -47.38 -2.20
C GLU A 76 35.34 -48.20 -2.33
N GLU A 77 36.17 -48.23 -1.29
CA GLU A 77 37.36 -49.08 -1.25
C GLU A 77 36.99 -50.58 -1.30
N SER A 78 36.01 -50.99 -0.47
CA SER A 78 35.52 -52.37 -0.46
C SER A 78 34.90 -52.77 -1.80
N LYS A 79 34.13 -51.86 -2.41
CA LYS A 79 33.54 -52.00 -3.75
C LYS A 79 34.64 -52.21 -4.80
N LYS A 80 35.68 -51.36 -4.81
CA LYS A 80 36.84 -51.51 -5.70
C LYS A 80 37.48 -52.88 -5.53
N ASN A 81 37.85 -53.25 -4.31
CA ASN A 81 38.51 -54.53 -4.02
C ASN A 81 37.68 -55.73 -4.51
N TYR A 82 36.37 -55.70 -4.28
CA TYR A 82 35.44 -56.75 -4.74
C TYR A 82 35.40 -56.88 -6.28
N TYR A 83 35.23 -55.77 -7.01
CA TYR A 83 35.14 -55.82 -8.48
C TYR A 83 36.47 -56.13 -9.15
N VAL A 84 37.58 -55.60 -8.62
CA VAL A 84 38.93 -55.93 -9.12
C VAL A 84 39.22 -57.42 -8.92
N PHE A 85 38.88 -57.99 -7.77
CA PHE A 85 39.06 -59.42 -7.49
C PHE A 85 38.19 -60.31 -8.39
N THR A 86 36.92 -59.94 -8.61
CA THR A 86 35.97 -60.79 -9.32
C THR A 86 36.00 -60.65 -10.85
N ARG A 87 36.34 -59.46 -11.37
CA ARG A 87 36.22 -59.12 -12.81
C ARG A 87 37.45 -58.42 -13.40
N GLY A 88 38.46 -58.12 -12.58
CA GLY A 88 39.68 -57.42 -13.00
C GLY A 88 39.55 -55.89 -13.00
N GLU A 89 40.71 -55.23 -13.10
CA GLU A 89 40.83 -53.77 -12.97
C GLU A 89 40.17 -52.99 -14.11
N ASN A 90 40.29 -53.48 -15.35
CA ASN A 90 39.66 -52.83 -16.51
C ASN A 90 38.13 -52.75 -16.37
N TYR A 91 37.50 -53.80 -15.83
CA TYR A 91 36.04 -53.80 -15.60
C TYR A 91 35.64 -52.72 -14.59
N TYR A 92 36.37 -52.62 -13.47
CA TYR A 92 36.12 -51.60 -12.45
C TYR A 92 36.31 -50.18 -13.00
N ASN A 93 37.38 -49.93 -13.76
CA ASN A 93 37.64 -48.61 -14.34
C ASN A 93 36.52 -48.15 -15.29
N ASN A 94 36.03 -49.04 -16.16
CA ASN A 94 34.92 -48.72 -17.07
C ASN A 94 33.61 -48.45 -16.32
N MET A 95 33.29 -49.27 -15.30
CA MET A 95 32.12 -49.06 -14.45
C MET A 95 32.21 -47.72 -13.71
N LEU A 96 33.39 -47.37 -13.18
CA LEU A 96 33.62 -46.11 -12.49
C LEU A 96 33.50 -44.92 -13.46
N GLU A 97 34.05 -45.03 -14.67
CA GLU A 97 33.92 -44.00 -15.70
C GLU A 97 32.45 -43.75 -16.05
N GLU A 98 31.66 -44.81 -16.24
CA GLU A 98 30.22 -44.70 -16.50
C GLU A 98 29.46 -44.05 -15.33
N GLU A 99 29.78 -44.44 -14.09
CA GLU A 99 29.18 -43.85 -12.88
C GLU A 99 29.51 -42.36 -12.76
N LEU A 100 30.77 -41.97 -13.00
CA LEU A 100 31.21 -40.58 -12.97
C LEU A 100 30.58 -39.76 -14.09
N LYS A 101 30.42 -40.34 -15.28
CA LYS A 101 29.72 -39.69 -16.40
C LYS A 101 28.26 -39.44 -16.06
N ASN A 102 27.56 -40.43 -15.52
CA ASN A 102 26.16 -40.27 -15.09
C ASN A 102 26.03 -39.21 -13.98
N LYS A 103 26.95 -39.19 -13.01
CA LYS A 103 26.99 -38.15 -11.96
C LYS A 103 27.24 -36.76 -12.54
N ALA A 104 28.15 -36.63 -13.50
CA ALA A 104 28.43 -35.37 -14.18
C ALA A 104 27.23 -34.88 -14.99
N ASP A 105 26.53 -35.77 -15.69
CA ASP A 105 25.31 -35.44 -16.46
C ASP A 105 24.18 -34.96 -15.54
N ILE A 106 23.93 -35.67 -14.42
CA ILE A 106 22.95 -35.24 -13.41
C ILE A 106 23.32 -33.88 -12.82
N LEU A 107 24.60 -33.66 -12.50
CA LEU A 107 25.07 -32.39 -11.97
C LEU A 107 24.91 -31.26 -12.98
N ALA A 108 25.23 -31.50 -14.26
CA ALA A 108 25.08 -30.54 -15.33
C ALA A 108 23.61 -30.16 -15.54
N LEU A 109 22.69 -31.13 -15.49
CA LEU A 109 21.25 -30.90 -15.54
C LEU A 109 20.80 -30.02 -14.38
N LYS A 110 21.20 -30.35 -13.14
CA LYS A 110 20.83 -29.58 -11.95
C LYS A 110 21.38 -28.15 -12.00
N ILE A 111 22.61 -27.96 -12.44
CA ILE A 111 23.21 -26.63 -12.61
C ILE A 111 22.45 -25.83 -13.67
N SER A 112 22.10 -26.47 -14.80
CA SER A 112 21.31 -25.84 -15.87
C SER A 112 19.92 -25.42 -15.38
N GLU A 113 19.23 -26.29 -14.65
CA GLU A 113 17.92 -25.99 -14.04
C GLU A 113 18.01 -24.81 -13.08
N SER A 114 18.92 -24.86 -12.10
CA SER A 114 19.11 -23.74 -11.15
C SER A 114 19.52 -22.45 -11.85
N PHE A 115 20.37 -22.52 -12.88
CA PHE A 115 20.75 -21.34 -13.66
C PHE A 115 19.55 -20.73 -14.40
N ASN A 116 18.71 -21.54 -15.01
CA ASN A 116 17.52 -21.08 -15.72
C ASN A 116 16.47 -20.48 -14.77
N GLU A 117 16.31 -21.05 -13.58
CA GLU A 117 15.46 -20.50 -12.52
C GLU A 117 15.95 -19.11 -12.07
N GLU A 118 17.24 -18.99 -11.76
CA GLU A 118 17.84 -17.71 -11.34
C GLU A 118 17.80 -16.66 -12.45
N LEU A 119 18.00 -17.07 -13.70
CA LEU A 119 17.86 -16.20 -14.86
C LEU A 119 16.42 -15.69 -15.02
N SER A 120 15.44 -16.57 -14.90
CA SER A 120 14.01 -16.23 -14.95
C SER A 120 13.61 -15.28 -13.81
N SER A 121 14.10 -15.54 -12.60
CA SER A 121 13.91 -14.67 -11.43
C SER A 121 14.52 -13.28 -11.67
N SER A 122 15.74 -13.23 -12.21
CA SER A 122 16.43 -11.97 -12.52
C SER A 122 15.71 -11.16 -13.61
N LEU A 123 15.22 -11.82 -14.66
CA LEU A 123 14.42 -11.17 -15.70
C LEU A 123 13.11 -10.62 -15.13
N THR A 124 12.46 -11.39 -14.27
CA THR A 124 11.25 -10.98 -13.57
C THR A 124 11.50 -9.76 -12.68
N MET A 125 12.61 -9.75 -11.93
CA MET A 125 13.01 -8.61 -11.10
C MET A 125 13.27 -7.35 -11.95
N ASN A 126 13.93 -7.50 -13.09
CA ASN A 126 14.15 -6.38 -14.02
C ASN A 126 12.82 -5.81 -14.54
N GLN A 127 11.86 -6.67 -14.92
CA GLN A 127 10.53 -6.23 -15.33
C GLN A 127 9.77 -5.49 -14.21
N PHE A 128 9.88 -5.96 -12.97
CA PHE A 128 9.32 -5.26 -11.81
C PHE A 128 9.96 -3.89 -11.62
N TYR A 129 11.29 -3.81 -11.76
CA TYR A 129 12.01 -2.55 -11.65
C TYR A 129 11.60 -1.54 -12.73
N ASP A 130 11.50 -1.97 -13.99
CA ASP A 130 11.03 -1.14 -15.10
C ASP A 130 9.60 -0.65 -14.87
N THR A 131 8.72 -1.53 -14.40
CA THR A 131 7.35 -1.19 -14.04
C THR A 131 7.30 -0.16 -12.91
N ALA A 132 8.17 -0.30 -11.90
CA ALA A 132 8.26 0.66 -10.80
C ALA A 132 8.74 2.04 -11.27
N LEU A 133 9.70 2.10 -12.19
CA LEU A 133 10.15 3.35 -12.81
C LEU A 133 9.03 4.04 -13.59
N ILE A 134 8.28 3.30 -14.40
CA ILE A 134 7.14 3.82 -15.16
C ILE A 134 6.04 4.33 -14.21
N ASN A 135 5.72 3.57 -13.15
CA ASN A 135 4.73 4.01 -12.16
C ASN A 135 5.18 5.27 -11.41
N SER A 136 6.48 5.39 -11.14
CA SER A 136 7.06 6.59 -10.55
C SER A 136 6.93 7.80 -11.48
N SER A 137 7.14 7.65 -12.79
CA SER A 137 6.95 8.76 -13.74
C SER A 137 5.48 9.18 -13.82
N TYR A 138 4.54 8.23 -13.89
CA TYR A 138 3.10 8.55 -13.88
C TYR A 138 2.66 9.24 -12.59
N THR A 139 3.22 8.84 -11.44
CA THR A 139 2.93 9.49 -10.16
C THR A 139 3.37 10.96 -10.17
N LYS A 140 4.54 11.25 -10.77
CA LYS A 140 5.04 12.61 -10.94
C LYS A 140 4.14 13.43 -11.88
N GLU A 141 3.78 12.88 -13.04
CA GLU A 141 2.87 13.55 -13.98
C GLU A 141 1.50 13.85 -13.35
N LEU A 142 0.98 12.91 -12.55
CA LEU A 142 -0.27 13.10 -11.82
C LEU A 142 -0.16 14.24 -10.79
N LEU A 143 0.95 14.31 -10.05
CA LEU A 143 1.21 15.39 -9.12
C LEU A 143 1.26 16.75 -9.83
N ASP A 144 1.99 16.84 -10.94
CA ASP A 144 2.09 18.06 -11.75
C ASP A 144 0.72 18.49 -12.28
N SER A 145 -0.11 17.54 -12.71
CA SER A 145 -1.50 17.78 -13.11
C SER A 145 -2.36 18.35 -11.98
N TYR A 146 -2.23 17.82 -10.76
CA TYR A 146 -2.94 18.35 -9.58
C TYR A 146 -2.47 19.75 -9.21
N ILE A 147 -1.17 20.02 -9.25
CA ILE A 147 -0.60 21.35 -8.99
C ILE A 147 -1.17 22.36 -9.99
N LYS A 148 -1.16 22.00 -11.28
CA LYS A 148 -1.74 22.84 -12.35
C LYS A 148 -3.23 23.09 -12.12
N LYS A 149 -4.04 22.05 -11.91
CA LYS A 149 -5.48 22.19 -11.64
C LYS A 149 -5.77 23.03 -10.41
N ASN A 150 -5.00 22.89 -9.33
CA ASN A 150 -5.16 23.70 -8.13
C ASN A 150 -4.86 25.18 -8.41
N SER A 151 -3.81 25.47 -9.19
CA SER A 151 -3.53 26.84 -9.63
C SER A 151 -4.66 27.44 -10.48
N GLU A 152 -5.20 26.68 -11.42
CA GLU A 152 -6.34 27.09 -12.25
C GLU A 152 -7.60 27.32 -11.43
N LEU A 153 -7.89 26.44 -10.46
CA LEU A 153 -9.02 26.61 -9.55
C LEU A 153 -8.88 27.85 -8.67
N LYS A 154 -7.68 28.13 -8.17
CA LYS A 154 -7.42 29.37 -7.41
C LYS A 154 -7.69 30.61 -8.24
N LEU A 155 -7.27 30.62 -9.51
CA LEU A 155 -7.56 31.71 -10.43
C LEU A 155 -9.07 31.86 -10.67
N LYS A 156 -9.76 30.75 -10.99
CA LYS A 156 -11.23 30.75 -11.17
C LYS A 156 -11.97 31.26 -9.94
N LEU A 157 -11.56 30.85 -8.73
CA LEU A 157 -12.16 31.31 -7.48
C LEU A 157 -11.94 32.81 -7.25
N ARG A 158 -10.73 33.31 -7.53
CA ARG A 158 -10.42 34.74 -7.43
C ARG A 158 -11.29 35.55 -8.40
N ASP A 159 -11.39 35.10 -9.65
CA ASP A 159 -12.14 35.80 -10.69
C ASP A 159 -13.65 35.79 -10.36
N LYS A 160 -14.20 34.65 -9.92
CA LYS A 160 -15.59 34.56 -9.45
C LYS A 160 -15.87 35.43 -8.22
N ARG A 161 -14.92 35.52 -7.29
CA ARG A 161 -15.06 36.43 -6.14
C ARG A 161 -15.06 37.89 -6.60
N GLY A 162 -14.25 38.25 -7.59
CA GLY A 162 -14.26 39.57 -8.22
C GLY A 162 -15.60 39.89 -8.89
N ASP A 163 -16.16 38.94 -9.64
CA ASP A 163 -17.46 39.07 -10.30
C ASP A 163 -18.58 39.27 -9.26
N ILE A 164 -18.62 38.45 -8.22
CA ILE A 164 -19.62 38.54 -7.15
C ILE A 164 -19.55 39.90 -6.47
N LEU A 165 -18.35 40.34 -6.05
CA LEU A 165 -18.18 41.64 -5.39
C LEU A 165 -18.60 42.80 -6.29
N THR A 166 -18.36 42.70 -7.61
CA THR A 166 -18.76 43.74 -8.56
C THR A 166 -20.26 43.73 -8.80
N ASN A 167 -20.87 42.54 -8.90
CA ASN A 167 -22.31 42.39 -9.09
C ASN A 167 -23.11 42.80 -7.85
N ASP A 168 -22.64 42.46 -6.64
CA ASP A 168 -23.23 42.90 -5.38
C ASP A 168 -23.21 44.43 -5.27
N ARG A 169 -22.10 45.06 -5.65
CA ARG A 169 -21.99 46.54 -5.72
C ARG A 169 -22.97 47.14 -6.73
N LYS A 170 -23.07 46.56 -7.93
CA LYS A 170 -24.01 47.03 -8.96
C LYS A 170 -25.46 46.93 -8.46
N THR A 171 -25.82 45.78 -7.90
CA THR A 171 -27.14 45.53 -7.33
C THR A 171 -27.45 46.54 -6.22
N TYR A 172 -26.51 46.78 -5.31
CA TYR A 172 -26.67 47.78 -4.25
C TYR A 172 -26.96 49.19 -4.79
N TYR A 173 -26.23 49.64 -5.82
CA TYR A 173 -26.46 50.95 -6.43
C TYR A 173 -27.78 51.02 -7.18
N GLU A 174 -28.16 49.97 -7.91
CA GLU A 174 -29.45 49.89 -8.60
C GLU A 174 -30.62 49.92 -7.61
N THR A 175 -30.55 49.14 -6.53
CA THR A 175 -31.57 49.14 -5.47
C THR A 175 -31.67 50.51 -4.80
N SER A 176 -30.55 51.12 -4.40
CA SER A 176 -30.52 52.46 -3.80
C SER A 176 -31.07 53.55 -4.74
N ALA A 177 -30.81 53.43 -6.04
CA ALA A 177 -31.37 54.34 -7.05
C ALA A 177 -32.89 54.15 -7.19
N LEU A 178 -33.37 52.90 -7.24
CA LEU A 178 -34.80 52.59 -7.32
C LEU A 178 -35.56 53.05 -6.07
N GLU A 179 -35.02 52.81 -4.87
CA GLU A 179 -35.61 53.27 -3.61
C GLU A 179 -35.72 54.80 -3.58
N ARG A 180 -34.67 55.52 -4.00
CA ARG A 180 -34.68 56.98 -4.10
C ARG A 180 -35.68 57.47 -5.13
N LEU A 181 -35.79 56.81 -6.28
CA LEU A 181 -36.78 57.13 -7.30
C LEU A 181 -38.21 56.92 -6.77
N GLN A 182 -38.45 55.84 -6.02
CA GLN A 182 -39.73 55.56 -5.39
C GLN A 182 -40.09 56.60 -4.32
N LEU A 183 -39.10 57.07 -3.54
CA LEU A 183 -39.31 58.16 -2.58
C LEU A 183 -39.69 59.46 -3.28
N TRP A 184 -38.99 59.84 -4.36
CA TRP A 184 -39.34 61.02 -5.16
C TRP A 184 -40.73 60.90 -5.79
N TYR A 185 -41.07 59.74 -6.33
CA TYR A 185 -42.39 59.47 -6.89
C TYR A 185 -43.50 59.67 -5.84
N LYS A 186 -43.34 59.11 -4.64
CA LYS A 186 -44.27 59.31 -3.52
C LYS A 186 -44.36 60.78 -3.12
N PHE A 187 -43.23 61.49 -3.05
CA PHE A 187 -43.20 62.92 -2.74
C PHE A 187 -44.00 63.77 -3.75
N TRP A 188 -43.81 63.53 -5.05
CA TRP A 188 -44.55 64.24 -6.11
C TRP A 188 -46.05 63.94 -6.08
N TRP A 189 -46.44 62.72 -5.75
CA TRP A 189 -47.84 62.36 -5.56
C TRP A 189 -48.52 63.16 -4.44
N TYR A 190 -47.85 63.32 -3.29
CA TYR A 190 -48.39 64.15 -2.21
C TYR A 190 -48.49 65.62 -2.61
N LEU A 191 -47.45 66.18 -3.23
CA LEU A 191 -47.44 67.57 -3.71
C LEU A 191 -48.56 67.83 -4.73
N TYR A 192 -48.78 66.88 -5.62
CA TYR A 192 -49.84 66.94 -6.62
C TYR A 192 -51.22 67.03 -5.95
N TYR A 193 -51.57 66.10 -5.05
CA TYR A 193 -52.87 66.11 -4.39
C TYR A 193 -53.10 67.34 -3.50
N ILE A 194 -52.06 67.84 -2.83
CA ILE A 194 -52.14 69.12 -2.11
C ILE A 194 -52.51 70.25 -3.07
N SER A 195 -51.88 70.29 -4.25
CA SER A 195 -52.17 71.30 -5.27
C SER A 195 -53.60 71.18 -5.81
N VAL A 196 -54.12 69.95 -6.00
CA VAL A 196 -55.51 69.68 -6.38
C VAL A 196 -56.50 70.22 -5.35
N ILE A 197 -56.23 70.00 -4.05
CA ILE A 197 -57.08 70.48 -2.95
C ILE A 197 -57.08 72.02 -2.91
N VAL A 198 -55.92 72.65 -3.03
CA VAL A 198 -55.83 74.13 -3.06
C VAL A 198 -56.59 74.70 -4.26
N PHE A 199 -56.44 74.07 -5.44
CA PHE A 199 -57.18 74.46 -6.64
C PHE A 199 -58.69 74.30 -6.48
N LEU A 200 -59.14 73.21 -5.84
CA LEU A 200 -60.54 72.99 -5.50
C LEU A 200 -61.06 74.11 -4.59
N LEU A 201 -60.34 74.46 -3.53
CA LEU A 201 -60.75 75.58 -2.67
C LEU A 201 -60.84 76.89 -3.47
N ALA A 202 -59.85 77.16 -4.33
CA ALA A 202 -59.82 78.36 -5.15
C ALA A 202 -60.99 78.44 -6.15
N ILE A 203 -61.37 77.35 -6.81
CA ILE A 203 -62.45 77.36 -7.83
C ILE A 203 -63.84 77.59 -7.23
N PHE A 204 -64.02 77.23 -5.96
CA PHE A 204 -65.26 77.44 -5.21
C PHE A 204 -65.31 78.78 -4.51
N ILE A 205 -64.19 79.27 -3.96
CA ILE A 205 -64.14 80.56 -3.24
C ILE A 205 -64.09 81.75 -4.22
N SER A 206 -63.38 81.62 -5.34
CA SER A 206 -63.22 82.72 -6.29
C SER A 206 -64.48 82.92 -7.14
N PRO A 207 -64.98 84.17 -7.28
CA PRO A 207 -66.07 84.47 -8.21
C PRO A 207 -65.59 84.21 -9.64
N SER A 208 -66.16 83.21 -10.29
CA SER A 208 -65.79 82.76 -11.63
C SER A 208 -67.02 82.70 -12.53
N LYS A 209 -66.85 83.09 -13.80
CA LYS A 209 -67.90 83.03 -14.83
C LYS A 209 -68.16 81.61 -15.35
N LEU A 210 -67.42 80.60 -14.86
CA LEU A 210 -67.58 79.21 -15.28
C LEU A 210 -68.87 78.62 -14.71
N SER A 211 -69.64 77.94 -15.56
CA SER A 211 -70.83 77.21 -15.12
C SER A 211 -70.46 76.07 -14.17
N PHE A 212 -71.36 75.77 -13.23
CA PHE A 212 -71.15 74.73 -12.22
C PHE A 212 -70.79 73.37 -12.82
N LEU A 213 -71.42 73.00 -13.94
CA LEU A 213 -71.20 71.74 -14.64
C LEU A 213 -69.74 71.64 -15.17
N ILE A 214 -69.21 72.73 -15.73
CA ILE A 214 -67.82 72.77 -16.21
C ILE A 214 -66.84 72.65 -15.05
N LYS A 215 -67.10 73.33 -13.92
CA LYS A 215 -66.25 73.20 -12.71
C LYS A 215 -66.19 71.75 -12.21
N PHE A 216 -67.32 71.03 -12.23
CA PHE A 216 -67.37 69.62 -11.84
C PHE A 216 -66.60 68.71 -12.80
N ILE A 217 -66.74 68.91 -14.11
CA ILE A 217 -65.99 68.14 -15.12
C ILE A 217 -64.49 68.36 -14.96
N VAL A 218 -64.05 69.62 -14.79
CA VAL A 218 -62.63 69.95 -14.58
C VAL A 218 -62.10 69.28 -13.31
N LEU A 219 -62.88 69.26 -12.22
CA LEU A 219 -62.49 68.58 -10.99
C LEU A 219 -62.32 67.07 -11.20
N VAL A 220 -63.29 66.40 -11.81
CA VAL A 220 -63.21 64.96 -12.09
C VAL A 220 -61.99 64.66 -12.96
N LEU A 221 -61.81 65.43 -14.03
CA LEU A 221 -60.67 65.28 -14.94
C LEU A 221 -59.35 65.46 -14.18
N LEU A 222 -59.24 66.47 -13.31
CA LEU A 222 -58.03 66.74 -12.55
C LEU A 222 -57.78 65.63 -11.50
N VAL A 223 -58.77 65.21 -10.71
CA VAL A 223 -58.59 64.13 -9.72
C VAL A 223 -58.16 62.81 -10.37
N PHE A 224 -58.72 62.46 -11.53
CA PHE A 224 -58.35 61.23 -12.24
C PHE A 224 -57.13 61.38 -13.17
N TYR A 225 -56.53 62.57 -13.27
CA TYR A 225 -55.34 62.84 -14.09
C TYR A 225 -54.20 61.83 -13.97
N PRO A 226 -53.74 61.46 -12.78
CA PRO A 226 -52.62 60.54 -12.67
C PRO A 226 -52.90 59.13 -13.23
N TYR A 227 -54.17 58.75 -13.41
CA TYR A 227 -54.53 57.45 -13.98
C TYR A 227 -54.44 57.42 -15.51
N TYR A 228 -54.79 58.51 -16.19
CA TYR A 228 -54.77 58.55 -17.66
C TYR A 228 -53.52 59.21 -18.24
N VAL A 229 -52.75 59.97 -17.45
CA VAL A 229 -51.54 60.64 -17.94
C VAL A 229 -50.49 59.65 -18.45
N ASP A 230 -50.34 58.49 -17.80
CA ASP A 230 -49.37 57.46 -18.21
C ASP A 230 -49.69 56.91 -19.61
N TYR A 231 -50.97 56.65 -19.88
CA TYR A 231 -51.44 56.23 -21.21
C TYR A 231 -51.21 57.30 -22.28
N LEU A 232 -51.43 58.58 -21.95
CA LEU A 232 -51.18 59.69 -22.87
C LEU A 232 -49.68 59.84 -23.15
N VAL A 233 -48.84 59.82 -22.13
CA VAL A 233 -47.39 60.00 -22.26
C VAL A 233 -46.75 58.86 -23.04
N THR A 234 -47.13 57.60 -22.74
CA THR A 234 -46.65 56.43 -23.49
C THR A 234 -47.10 56.49 -24.95
N GLY A 235 -48.37 56.81 -25.20
CA GLY A 235 -48.90 56.99 -26.56
C GLY A 235 -48.18 58.07 -27.36
N ILE A 236 -47.91 59.24 -26.74
CA ILE A 236 -47.15 60.33 -27.35
C ILE A 236 -45.69 59.92 -27.60
N SER A 237 -45.02 59.30 -26.63
CA SER A 237 -43.65 58.79 -26.78
C SER A 237 -43.54 57.80 -27.93
N ASP A 238 -44.45 56.83 -28.01
CA ASP A 238 -44.42 55.83 -29.06
C ASP A 238 -44.74 56.42 -30.44
N PHE A 239 -45.62 57.42 -30.49
CA PHE A 239 -45.85 58.22 -31.69
C PHE A 239 -44.56 58.97 -32.13
N PHE A 240 -43.86 59.63 -31.21
CA PHE A 240 -42.58 60.27 -31.50
C PHE A 240 -41.50 59.28 -31.94
N LYS A 241 -41.39 58.10 -31.32
CA LYS A 241 -40.47 57.04 -31.76
C LYS A 241 -40.79 56.57 -33.18
N LYS A 242 -42.07 56.41 -33.52
CA LYS A 242 -42.51 56.06 -34.88
C LYS A 242 -42.13 57.14 -35.89
N ILE A 243 -42.34 58.41 -35.56
CA ILE A 243 -41.92 59.54 -36.40
C ILE A 243 -40.39 59.55 -36.56
N ASN A 244 -39.64 59.45 -35.47
CA ASN A 244 -38.17 59.50 -35.50
C ASN A 244 -37.56 58.31 -36.28
N ASN A 245 -38.17 57.13 -36.17
CA ASN A 245 -37.76 55.97 -36.96
C ASN A 245 -38.07 56.12 -38.46
N ASN A 246 -39.07 56.93 -38.82
CA ASN A 246 -39.47 57.21 -40.20
C ASN A 246 -38.76 58.42 -40.82
N LEU A 247 -38.07 59.25 -40.03
CA LEU A 247 -37.22 60.31 -40.55
C LEU A 247 -35.91 59.73 -41.10
N PRO A 248 -35.42 60.17 -42.28
CA PRO A 248 -34.16 59.69 -42.82
C PRO A 248 -33.03 60.04 -41.85
N LYS A 249 -32.36 59.02 -41.31
CA LYS A 249 -31.24 59.21 -40.39
C LYS A 249 -30.06 59.80 -41.16
N SER A 250 -29.65 61.02 -40.79
CA SER A 250 -28.42 61.64 -41.28
C SER A 250 -27.21 60.78 -40.90
N VAL A 251 -26.30 60.59 -41.87
CA VAL A 251 -25.09 59.75 -41.76
C VAL A 251 -24.16 60.18 -40.60
N TYR A 252 -24.31 61.40 -40.07
CA TYR A 252 -23.45 61.94 -39.01
C TYR A 252 -23.93 61.64 -37.57
N ASN A 253 -25.07 60.96 -37.37
CA ASN A 253 -25.62 60.67 -36.04
C ASN A 253 -25.40 59.22 -35.54
N ASN A 254 -24.44 58.50 -36.11
CA ASN A 254 -24.00 57.18 -35.63
C ASN A 254 -22.52 57.22 -35.21
N LEU A 255 -22.23 57.89 -34.08
CA LEU A 255 -21.03 57.71 -33.27
C LEU A 255 -21.47 57.51 -31.81
#